data_AF-A0A2P7U2Z7-F1
#
_entry.id   AF-A0A2P7U2Z7-F1
#
_cell.length_a   1.000
_cell.length_b   1.000
_cell.length_c   1.000
_cell.angle_alpha   90.00
_cell.angle_beta   90.00
_cell.angle_gamma   90.00
#
_symmetry.space_group_name_H-M   'P 1'
#
loop_
_entity.id
_entity.type
_entity.pdbx_description
1 polymer ?
#
loop_
_entity_poly.entity_id
_entity_poly.type
_entity_poly.pdbx_seq_one_letter_code
_entity_poly.pdbx_strand_id
1 'polypeptide(L)'
;MENKASEVIAEVFRHSGTRLTEDDPIVVMLLMQEQSIRQAFDTFAEQQAEERLAFLEELEVREGNITAAASKLEKYREQLLAELAQYANGQIAESEQKIYGSVSQRIARDTEEANGRLVKRLERLVVCTVAAALAVLLIVGWFFWRGG
;
A
#
# COMPACT_ATOMS: atom_id res chain seq x y z
N MET A 1 -32.20 -58.10 27.21
CA MET A 1 -33.04 -58.07 26.00
C MET A 1 -34.53 -57.96 26.35
N GLU A 2 -34.99 -58.52 27.49
CA GLU A 2 -36.38 -58.40 27.98
C GLU A 2 -36.95 -56.97 27.98
N ASN A 3 -36.17 -55.96 28.38
CA ASN A 3 -36.72 -54.60 28.47
C ASN A 3 -37.02 -53.96 27.10
N LYS A 4 -36.23 -54.25 26.05
CA LYS A 4 -36.42 -53.66 24.71
C LYS A 4 -37.58 -54.30 23.95
N ALA A 5 -37.76 -55.62 24.07
CA ALA A 5 -38.89 -56.31 23.45
C ALA A 5 -40.21 -55.80 24.03
N SER A 6 -40.28 -55.69 25.36
CA SER A 6 -41.43 -55.13 26.08
C SER A 6 -41.71 -53.66 25.69
N GLU A 7 -40.68 -52.84 25.48
CA GLU A 7 -40.81 -51.44 25.06
C GLU A 7 -41.38 -51.32 23.64
N VAL A 8 -40.88 -52.10 22.67
CA VAL A 8 -41.39 -52.15 21.29
C VAL A 8 -42.81 -52.68 21.25
N ILE A 9 -43.14 -53.72 22.01
CA ILE A 9 -44.50 -54.27 22.10
C ILE A 9 -45.47 -53.21 22.63
N ALA A 10 -45.08 -52.49 23.69
CA ALA A 10 -45.88 -51.41 24.26
C ALA A 10 -46.07 -50.26 23.26
N GLU A 11 -45.04 -49.93 22.48
CA GLU A 11 -45.08 -48.84 21.51
C GLU A 11 -45.95 -49.17 20.29
N VAL A 12 -45.85 -50.40 19.77
CA VAL A 12 -46.73 -50.89 18.71
C VAL A 12 -48.18 -50.95 19.17
N PHE A 13 -48.44 -51.39 20.41
CA PHE A 13 -49.78 -51.38 20.99
C PHE A 13 -50.33 -49.95 21.14
N ARG A 14 -49.51 -48.99 21.60
CA ARG A 14 -49.91 -47.57 21.71
C ARG A 14 -50.26 -46.95 20.36
N HIS A 15 -49.51 -47.27 19.30
CA HIS A 15 -49.71 -46.64 17.98
C HIS A 15 -50.72 -47.34 17.09
N SER A 16 -50.84 -48.67 17.17
CA SER A 16 -51.67 -49.46 16.25
C SER A 16 -52.81 -50.21 16.94
N GLY A 17 -52.81 -50.32 18.28
CA GLY A 17 -53.75 -51.16 19.04
C GLY A 17 -53.49 -52.67 18.91
N THR A 18 -52.50 -53.09 18.11
CA THR A 18 -52.15 -54.50 17.90
C THR A 18 -51.46 -55.08 19.14
N ARG A 19 -51.98 -56.20 19.65
CA ARG A 19 -51.33 -56.94 20.75
C ARG A 19 -50.30 -57.89 20.16
N LEU A 20 -49.05 -57.66 20.50
CA LEU A 20 -47.93 -58.55 20.17
C LEU A 20 -47.46 -59.24 21.45
N THR A 21 -46.95 -60.46 21.31
CA THR A 21 -46.28 -61.21 22.37
C THR A 21 -44.78 -61.28 22.11
N GLU A 22 -43.96 -61.52 23.13
CA GLU A 22 -42.49 -61.56 22.95
C GLU A 22 -42.03 -62.66 21.98
N ASP A 23 -42.81 -63.73 21.84
CA ASP A 23 -42.53 -64.83 20.91
C ASP A 23 -43.00 -64.54 19.47
N ASP A 24 -43.65 -63.40 19.21
CA ASP A 24 -44.08 -63.05 17.86
C ASP A 24 -42.86 -62.77 16.97
N PRO A 25 -42.76 -63.40 15.79
CA PRO A 25 -41.65 -63.18 14.86
C PRO A 25 -41.59 -61.72 14.35
N ILE A 26 -42.70 -60.99 14.43
CA ILE A 26 -42.79 -59.56 14.10
C ILE A 26 -41.99 -58.72 15.10
N VAL A 27 -41.97 -59.07 16.39
CA VAL A 27 -41.19 -58.35 17.42
C VAL A 27 -39.70 -58.49 17.15
N VAL A 28 -39.26 -59.69 16.76
CA VAL A 28 -37.86 -59.92 16.36
C VAL A 28 -37.48 -59.06 15.16
N MET A 29 -38.32 -59.01 14.13
CA MET A 29 -38.09 -58.19 12.94
C MET A 29 -38.02 -56.69 13.27
N LEU A 30 -38.91 -56.19 14.12
CA LEU A 30 -38.92 -54.78 14.54
C LEU A 30 -37.65 -54.41 15.33
N LEU A 31 -37.18 -55.28 16.21
CA LEU A 31 -35.93 -55.09 16.94
C LEU A 31 -34.72 -55.08 16.00
N MET A 32 -34.68 -55.97 14.99
CA MET A 32 -33.63 -55.96 13.97
C MET A 32 -33.68 -54.70 13.11
N GLN A 33 -34.88 -54.22 12.77
CA GLN A 33 -35.06 -52.99 12.01
C GLN A 33 -34.60 -51.77 12.81
N GLU A 34 -34.99 -51.65 14.08
CA GLU A 34 -34.54 -50.57 14.97
C GLU A 34 -33.01 -50.55 15.12
N GLN A 35 -32.39 -51.73 15.27
CA GLN A 35 -30.94 -51.87 15.32
C GLN A 35 -30.29 -51.44 14.00
N SER A 36 -30.83 -51.85 12.86
CA SER A 36 -30.30 -51.47 11.54
C SER A 36 -30.39 -49.96 11.30
N ILE A 37 -31.49 -49.33 11.72
CA ILE A 37 -31.70 -47.89 11.61
C ILE A 37 -30.73 -47.13 12.51
N ARG A 38 -30.56 -47.54 13.76
CA ARG A 38 -29.57 -46.95 14.67
C ARG A 38 -28.17 -47.03 14.09
N GLN A 39 -27.77 -48.21 13.61
CA GLN A 39 -26.46 -48.40 13.00
C GLN A 39 -26.25 -47.51 11.77
N ALA A 40 -27.28 -47.35 10.92
CA ALA A 40 -27.23 -46.44 9.79
C ALA A 40 -27.08 -44.96 10.22
N PHE A 41 -27.77 -44.54 11.28
CA PHE A 41 -27.61 -43.19 11.84
C PHE A 41 -26.23 -42.97 12.45
N ASP A 42 -25.68 -43.95 13.16
CA ASP A 42 -24.34 -43.86 13.74
C ASP A 42 -23.28 -43.74 12.63
N THR A 43 -23.35 -44.58 11.59
CA THR A 43 -22.47 -44.49 10.43
C THR A 43 -22.61 -43.14 9.69
N PHE A 44 -23.84 -42.64 9.55
CA PHE A 44 -24.06 -41.32 8.94
C PHE A 44 -23.47 -40.19 9.79
N ALA A 45 -23.59 -40.26 11.11
CA ALA A 45 -23.02 -39.28 12.03
C ALA A 45 -21.48 -39.29 11.98
N GLU A 46 -20.86 -40.48 11.91
CA GLU A 46 -19.41 -40.62 11.72
C GLU A 46 -18.95 -40.02 10.40
N GLN A 47 -19.60 -40.35 9.28
CA GLN A 47 -19.29 -39.78 7.97
C GLN A 47 -19.44 -38.25 7.95
N GLN A 48 -20.51 -37.74 8.57
CA GLN A 48 -20.72 -36.29 8.65
C GLN A 48 -19.65 -35.60 9.52
N ALA A 49 -19.14 -36.27 10.56
CA ALA A 49 -18.04 -35.76 11.37
C ALA A 49 -16.72 -35.72 10.57
N GLU A 50 -16.42 -36.78 9.80
CA GLU A 50 -15.25 -36.81 8.92
C GLU A 50 -15.29 -35.73 7.84
N GLU A 51 -16.43 -35.55 7.16
CA GLU A 51 -16.60 -34.49 6.16
C GLU A 51 -16.43 -33.09 6.76
N ARG A 52 -16.95 -32.85 7.97
CA ARG A 52 -16.76 -31.58 8.68
C ARG A 52 -15.30 -31.33 9.01
N LEU A 53 -14.56 -32.34 9.44
CA LEU A 53 -13.14 -32.21 9.74
C LEU A 53 -12.34 -31.89 8.47
N ALA A 54 -12.61 -32.61 7.37
CA ALA A 54 -11.98 -32.33 6.08
C ALA A 54 -12.27 -30.90 5.57
N PHE A 55 -13.51 -30.42 5.74
CA PHE A 55 -13.89 -29.06 5.38
C PHE A 55 -13.18 -28.01 6.25
N LEU A 56 -13.04 -28.25 7.57
CA LEU A 56 -12.31 -27.35 8.46
C LEU A 56 -10.81 -27.30 8.12
N GLU A 57 -10.20 -28.44 7.77
CA GLU A 57 -8.81 -28.50 7.31
C GLU A 57 -8.62 -27.71 6.00
N GLU A 58 -9.54 -27.85 5.04
CA GLU A 58 -9.49 -27.07 3.81
C GLU A 58 -9.65 -25.56 4.08
N LEU A 59 -10.53 -25.18 5.02
CA LEU A 59 -10.71 -23.79 5.43
C LEU A 59 -9.44 -23.22 6.08
N GLU A 60 -8.78 -23.97 6.95
CA GLU A 60 -7.53 -23.53 7.59
C GLU A 60 -6.43 -23.27 6.55
N VAL A 61 -6.28 -24.18 5.58
CA VAL A 61 -5.35 -24.00 4.46
C VAL A 61 -5.70 -22.75 3.64
N ARG A 62 -6.98 -22.52 3.34
CA ARG A 62 -7.43 -21.33 2.61
C ARG A 62 -7.19 -20.05 3.40
N GLU A 63 -7.46 -20.03 4.71
CA GLU A 63 -7.20 -18.89 5.59
C GLU A 63 -5.71 -18.54 5.65
N GLY A 64 -4.85 -19.55 5.80
CA GLY A 64 -3.40 -19.38 5.76
C GLY A 64 -2.93 -18.77 4.43
N ASN A 65 -3.48 -19.24 3.30
CA ASN A 65 -3.18 -18.71 1.98
C ASN A 65 -3.64 -17.26 1.79
N ILE A 66 -4.83 -16.90 2.27
CA ILE A 66 -5.35 -15.53 2.23
C ILE A 66 -4.46 -14.60 3.06
N THR A 67 -4.08 -15.04 4.26
CA THR A 67 -3.21 -14.26 5.16
C THR A 67 -1.83 -14.04 4.56
N ALA A 68 -1.25 -15.08 3.94
CA ALA A 68 0.03 -14.99 3.24
C ALA A 68 -0.05 -14.05 2.01
N ALA A 69 -1.16 -14.10 1.26
CA ALA A 69 -1.40 -13.19 0.13
C ALA A 69 -1.54 -11.74 0.59
N ALA A 70 -2.26 -11.49 1.70
CA ALA A 70 -2.38 -10.17 2.30
C ALA A 70 -1.02 -9.61 2.74
N SER A 71 -0.19 -10.42 3.40
CA SER A 71 1.17 -10.00 3.80
C SER A 71 2.07 -9.68 2.59
N LYS A 72 1.97 -10.45 1.50
CA LYS A 72 2.69 -10.14 0.25
C LYS A 72 2.21 -8.83 -0.36
N LEU A 73 0.90 -8.59 -0.40
CA LEU A 73 0.33 -7.33 -0.90
C LEU A 73 0.80 -6.12 -0.09
N GLU A 74 0.87 -6.24 1.23
CA GLU A 74 1.38 -5.19 2.11
C GLU A 74 2.86 -4.88 1.81
N LYS A 75 3.71 -5.91 1.70
CA LYS A 75 5.12 -5.73 1.30
C LYS A 75 5.27 -5.08 -0.07
N TYR A 76 4.47 -5.49 -1.06
CA TYR A 76 4.50 -4.87 -2.39
C TYR A 76 4.07 -3.40 -2.33
N ARG A 77 3.10 -3.05 -1.50
CA ARG A 77 2.68 -1.66 -1.29
C ARG A 77 3.80 -0.84 -0.67
N GLU A 78 4.48 -1.34 0.34
CA GLU A 78 5.64 -0.66 0.96
C GLU A 78 6.76 -0.44 -0.06
N GLN A 79 7.08 -1.46 -0.85
CA GLN A 79 8.11 -1.36 -1.88
C GLN A 79 7.75 -0.31 -2.95
N LEU A 80 6.51 -0.31 -3.44
CA LEU A 80 6.05 0.68 -4.42
C LEU A 80 6.12 2.10 -3.85
N LEU A 81 5.75 2.30 -2.59
CA LEU A 81 5.85 3.62 -1.94
C LEU A 81 7.30 4.08 -1.80
N ALA A 82 8.22 3.17 -1.46
CA ALA A 82 9.64 3.46 -1.39
C ALA A 82 10.23 3.82 -2.77
N GLU A 83 9.91 3.04 -3.80
CA GLU A 83 10.34 3.32 -5.19
C GLU A 83 9.80 4.66 -5.68
N LEU A 84 8.53 4.96 -5.39
CA LEU A 84 7.90 6.21 -5.81
C LEU A 84 8.49 7.43 -5.07
N ALA A 85 8.79 7.30 -3.78
CA ALA A 85 9.49 8.33 -3.02
C ALA A 85 10.93 8.55 -3.54
N GLN A 86 11.65 7.48 -3.85
CA GLN A 86 13.01 7.56 -4.40
C GLN A 86 13.01 8.20 -5.80
N TYR A 87 12.07 7.82 -6.65
CA TYR A 87 11.90 8.39 -7.98
C TYR A 87 11.52 9.88 -7.93
N ALA A 88 10.61 10.27 -7.03
CA ALA A 88 10.25 11.67 -6.81
C ALA A 88 11.45 12.49 -6.32
N ASN A 89 12.20 11.98 -5.33
CA ASN A 89 13.40 12.66 -4.83
C ASN A 89 14.48 12.78 -5.91
N GLY A 90 14.67 11.76 -6.76
CA GLY A 90 15.60 11.81 -7.89
C GLY A 90 15.22 12.90 -8.90
N GLN A 91 13.94 12.98 -9.27
CA GLN A 91 13.45 14.03 -10.17
C GLN A 91 13.57 15.43 -9.57
N ILE A 92 13.29 15.59 -8.27
CA ILE A 92 13.48 16.86 -7.56
C ILE A 92 14.95 17.27 -7.61
N ALA A 93 15.87 16.38 -7.23
CA ALA A 93 17.31 16.67 -7.23
C ALA A 93 17.85 17.02 -8.64
N GLU A 94 17.40 16.31 -9.67
CA GLU A 94 17.78 16.62 -11.06
C GLU A 94 17.23 17.98 -11.52
N SER A 95 15.98 18.30 -11.12
CA SER A 95 15.36 19.58 -11.43
C SER A 95 16.04 20.74 -10.69
N GLU A 96 16.38 20.57 -9.42
CA GLU A 96 17.10 21.57 -8.62
C GLU A 96 18.49 21.83 -9.20
N GLN A 97 19.22 20.80 -9.63
CA GLN A 97 20.54 20.96 -10.25
C GLN A 97 20.46 21.74 -11.58
N LYS A 98 19.45 21.46 -12.41
CA LYS A 98 19.21 22.19 -13.67
C LYS A 98 18.80 23.64 -13.43
N ILE A 99 17.95 23.89 -12.43
CA ILE A 99 17.52 25.25 -12.06
C ILE A 99 18.71 26.03 -11.49
N TYR A 100 19.47 25.45 -10.55
CA TYR A 100 20.62 26.12 -9.95
C TYR A 100 21.70 26.43 -11.01
N GLY A 101 21.97 25.50 -11.93
CA GLY A 101 22.90 25.73 -13.05
C GLY A 101 22.46 26.86 -13.98
N SER A 102 21.20 26.86 -14.41
CA SER A 102 20.68 27.90 -15.32
C SER A 102 20.54 29.27 -14.65
N VAL A 103 20.12 29.33 -13.38
CA VAL A 103 20.00 30.56 -12.60
C VAL A 103 21.37 31.13 -12.27
N SER A 104 22.33 30.31 -11.84
CA SER A 104 23.70 30.78 -11.55
C SER A 104 24.40 31.31 -12.80
N GLN A 105 24.24 30.65 -13.96
CA GLN A 105 24.78 31.13 -15.23
C GLN A 105 24.15 32.47 -15.65
N ARG A 106 22.83 32.63 -15.43
CA ARG A 106 22.14 33.89 -15.70
C ARG A 106 22.59 35.01 -14.78
N ILE A 107 22.71 34.75 -13.48
CA ILE A 107 23.23 35.72 -12.50
C ILE A 107 24.66 36.13 -12.88
N ALA A 108 25.54 35.19 -13.22
CA ALA A 108 26.91 35.48 -13.63
C ALA A 108 26.94 36.41 -14.86
N ARG A 109 26.13 36.10 -15.89
CA ARG A 109 26.01 36.93 -17.09
C ARG A 109 25.45 38.33 -16.78
N ASP A 110 24.39 38.40 -15.98
CA ASP A 110 23.77 39.68 -15.59
C ASP A 110 24.75 40.53 -14.77
N THR A 111 25.56 39.91 -13.90
CA THR A 111 26.61 40.61 -13.15
C THR A 111 27.74 41.10 -14.05
N GLU A 112 28.16 40.32 -15.05
CA GLU A 112 29.19 40.73 -16.01
C GLU A 112 28.71 41.90 -16.87
N GLU A 113 27.47 41.85 -17.36
CA GLU A 113 26.85 42.94 -18.12
C GLU A 113 26.67 44.21 -17.25
N ALA A 114 26.26 44.06 -15.99
CA ALA A 114 26.16 45.17 -15.05
C ALA A 114 27.53 45.80 -14.77
N ASN A 115 28.55 44.97 -14.55
CA ASN A 115 29.91 45.44 -14.28
C ASN A 115 30.50 46.15 -15.51
N GLY A 116 30.30 45.60 -16.71
CA GLY A 116 30.71 46.26 -17.96
C GLY A 116 30.03 47.62 -18.19
N ARG A 117 28.75 47.75 -17.81
CA ARG A 117 28.05 49.06 -17.84
C ARG A 117 28.64 50.05 -16.83
N LEU A 118 28.99 49.60 -15.63
CA LEU A 118 29.63 50.43 -14.61
C LEU A 118 31.02 50.89 -15.05
N VAL A 119 31.85 49.98 -15.57
CA VAL A 119 33.18 50.30 -16.10
C VAL A 119 33.08 51.35 -17.21
N LYS A 120 32.17 51.20 -18.17
CA LYS A 120 31.97 52.20 -19.24
C LYS A 120 31.53 53.57 -18.70
N ARG A 121 30.70 53.60 -17.65
CA ARG A 121 30.30 54.85 -16.99
C ARG A 121 31.47 55.49 -16.26
N LEU A 122 32.28 54.70 -15.57
CA LEU A 122 33.48 55.16 -14.89
C LEU A 122 34.51 55.70 -15.88
N GLU A 123 34.77 54.99 -16.97
CA GLU A 123 35.68 55.45 -18.04
C GLU A 123 35.23 56.80 -18.60
N ARG A 124 33.93 56.94 -18.91
CA ARG A 124 33.36 58.21 -19.37
C ARG A 124 33.52 59.33 -18.33
N LEU A 125 33.26 59.04 -17.06
CA LEU A 125 33.46 60.02 -15.98
C LEU A 125 34.92 60.44 -15.86
N VAL A 126 35.86 59.50 -15.91
CA VAL A 126 37.30 59.79 -15.86
C VAL A 126 37.70 60.69 -17.03
N VAL A 127 37.29 60.36 -18.26
CA VAL A 127 37.56 61.18 -19.44
C VAL A 127 36.99 62.60 -19.28
N CYS A 128 35.75 62.74 -18.79
CA CYS A 128 35.15 64.05 -18.52
C CYS A 128 35.94 64.84 -17.45
N THR A 129 36.40 64.19 -16.38
CA THR A 129 37.19 64.86 -15.35
C THR A 129 38.56 65.33 -15.86
N VAL A 130 39.23 64.53 -16.68
CA VAL A 130 40.51 64.90 -17.30
C VAL A 130 40.32 66.07 -18.28
N ALA A 131 39.27 66.01 -19.11
CA ALA A 131 38.95 67.09 -20.05
C ALA A 131 38.63 68.40 -19.30
N ALA A 132 37.86 68.34 -18.21
CA ALA A 132 37.57 69.50 -17.38
C ALA A 132 38.84 70.06 -16.71
N ALA A 133 39.72 69.20 -16.18
CA ALA A 133 41.00 69.62 -15.60
C ALA A 133 41.90 70.31 -16.63
N LEU A 134 41.99 69.76 -17.85
CA LEU A 134 42.73 70.38 -18.96
C LEU A 134 42.14 71.74 -19.36
N ALA A 135 40.81 71.85 -19.45
CA ALA A 135 40.15 73.12 -19.74
C ALA A 135 40.46 74.18 -18.67
N VAL A 136 40.44 73.80 -17.39
CA VAL A 136 40.83 74.71 -16.28
C VAL A 136 42.29 75.13 -16.40
N LEU A 137 43.21 74.20 -16.69
CA LEU A 137 44.62 74.52 -16.88
C LEU A 137 44.85 75.48 -18.05
N LEU A 138 44.14 75.30 -19.17
CA LEU A 138 44.20 76.21 -20.32
C LEU A 138 43.68 77.60 -19.98
N ILE A 139 42.58 77.70 -19.21
CA ILE A 139 42.03 78.99 -18.77
C ILE A 139 43.03 79.71 -17.85
N VAL A 140 43.61 79.00 -16.88
CA VAL A 140 44.61 79.56 -15.95
C VAL A 140 45.86 80.01 -16.71
N GLY A 141 46.37 79.18 -17.62
CA GLY A 141 47.53 79.51 -18.45
C GLY A 141 47.28 80.71 -19.36
N TRP A 142 46.08 80.82 -19.94
CA TRP A 142 45.70 81.97 -20.77
C TRP A 142 45.60 83.27 -19.96
N PHE A 143 45.04 83.20 -18.74
CA PHE A 143 45.01 84.33 -17.81
C PHE A 143 46.42 84.79 -17.43
N PHE A 144 47.33 83.85 -17.17
CA PHE A 144 48.72 84.16 -16.84
C PHE A 144 49.49 84.78 -18.01
N TRP A 145 49.26 84.31 -19.24
CA TRP A 145 49.92 84.83 -20.43
C TRP A 145 49.41 86.21 -20.87
N ARG A 146 48.14 86.53 -20.58
CA ARG A 146 47.51 87.81 -20.92
C ARG A 146 47.64 88.88 -19.81
N GLY A 147 48.04 88.47 -18.61
CA GLY A 147 48.17 89.31 -17.42
C GLY A 147 49.62 89.64 -17.00
N GLY A 148 50.62 89.29 -17.81
CA GLY A 148 52.02 89.71 -17.65
C GLY A 148 52.44 90.62 -18.80
#